data_AF-A0A6J6ITD0-F1
#
_entry.id   AF-A0A6J6ITD0-F1
#
_cell.length_a   1.000
_cell.length_b   1.000
_cell.length_c   1.000
_cell.angle_alpha   90.00
_cell.angle_beta   90.00
_cell.angle_gamma   90.00
#
_symmetry.space_group_name_H-M   'P 1'
#
loop_
_entity.id
_entity.type
_entity.pdbx_description
1 polymer ?
#
loop_
_entity_poly.entity_id
_entity_poly.type
_entity_poly.pdbx_seq_one_letter_code
_entity_poly.pdbx_strand_id
1 'polypeptide(L)'
;MSLWTPDGDVPAEPNRATNPTPPPAERGAAGMVGGPEFDDLSPEEQAKAEQLVAEMAEMQRQLLGVPAEVIVVNHARGLLELAIMHLNQPEPRFEDARLAIDAFAAILDSTGDRLGEDGDYLRQVLTQVQIAFVQRQSDTAGTDAGPDSGS
;
A
#
# COMPACT_ATOMS: atom_id res chain seq x y z
N MET A 1 14.36 -3.63 -3.51
CA MET A 1 13.12 -4.06 -2.82
C MET A 1 12.91 -5.50 -3.21
N SER A 2 13.12 -6.43 -2.28
CA SER A 2 12.98 -7.86 -2.51
C SER A 2 11.53 -8.27 -2.33
N LEU A 3 10.98 -8.94 -3.33
CA LEU A 3 9.65 -9.55 -3.30
C LEU A 3 9.79 -10.91 -2.62
N TRP A 4 9.05 -11.14 -1.54
CA TRP A 4 9.04 -12.42 -0.82
C TRP A 4 8.24 -13.46 -1.61
N THR A 5 8.86 -14.57 -2.00
CA THR A 5 8.19 -15.82 -2.40
C THR A 5 8.54 -16.92 -1.39
N PRO A 6 7.57 -17.68 -0.82
CA PRO A 6 7.84 -18.62 0.26
C PRO A 6 8.62 -19.89 -0.14
N ASP A 7 9.11 -19.99 -1.37
CA ASP A 7 9.87 -21.13 -1.86
C ASP A 7 11.02 -20.60 -2.74
N GLY A 8 12.26 -20.74 -2.26
CA GLY A 8 13.57 -20.66 -2.93
C GLY A 8 13.86 -19.59 -4.02
N ASP A 9 14.93 -18.82 -3.84
CA ASP A 9 15.52 -17.92 -4.84
C ASP A 9 15.79 -18.62 -6.19
N VAL A 10 15.20 -18.12 -7.28
CA VAL A 10 15.57 -18.50 -8.66
C VAL A 10 16.66 -17.55 -9.17
N PRO A 11 17.84 -18.03 -9.59
CA PRO A 11 18.82 -17.17 -10.25
C PRO A 11 18.32 -16.76 -11.64
N ALA A 12 18.26 -15.46 -11.92
CA ALA A 12 17.99 -14.96 -13.27
C ALA A 12 19.24 -15.13 -14.14
N GLU A 13 19.20 -16.02 -15.14
CA GLU A 13 20.27 -16.11 -16.15
C GLU A 13 20.17 -14.96 -17.17
N PRO A 14 21.31 -14.41 -17.65
CA PRO A 14 21.30 -13.32 -18.60
C PRO A 14 21.25 -13.80 -20.06
N ASN A 15 20.19 -13.37 -20.74
CA ASN A 15 20.12 -12.94 -22.15
C ASN A 15 20.60 -13.92 -23.25
N ARG A 16 19.64 -14.49 -24.00
CA ARG A 16 19.87 -14.99 -25.37
C ARG A 16 18.83 -14.42 -26.35
N ALA A 17 19.37 -13.61 -27.26
CA ALA A 17 19.03 -13.43 -28.67
C ALA A 17 17.58 -13.05 -29.07
N THR A 18 17.49 -11.79 -29.49
CA THR A 18 16.53 -11.14 -30.40
C THR A 18 15.73 -12.05 -31.35
N ASN A 19 14.41 -11.96 -31.28
CA ASN A 19 13.49 -12.25 -32.39
C ASN A 19 12.51 -11.06 -32.60
N PRO A 20 12.00 -10.85 -33.84
CA PRO A 20 11.27 -9.64 -34.19
C PRO A 20 9.89 -9.60 -33.53
N THR A 21 9.54 -8.43 -32.98
CA THR A 21 8.28 -8.17 -32.26
C THR A 21 7.10 -8.01 -33.24
N PRO A 22 5.99 -8.76 -33.10
CA PRO A 22 4.70 -8.40 -33.71
C PRO A 22 4.03 -7.25 -32.92
N PRO A 23 3.14 -6.47 -33.57
CA PRO A 23 2.58 -5.22 -33.01
C PRO A 23 1.75 -5.41 -31.72
N PRO A 24 1.53 -4.33 -30.93
CA PRO A 24 1.26 -4.40 -29.49
C PRO A 24 -0.19 -4.76 -29.10
N ALA A 25 -1.04 -5.15 -30.04
CA ALA A 25 -2.48 -5.19 -29.81
C ALA A 25 -3.00 -6.45 -29.09
N GLU A 26 -2.20 -7.52 -28.98
CA GLU A 26 -2.68 -8.83 -28.49
C GLU A 26 -1.95 -9.37 -27.25
N ARG A 27 -1.15 -8.57 -26.55
CA ARG A 27 -0.61 -9.00 -25.25
C ARG A 27 -1.60 -8.66 -24.13
N GLY A 28 -2.51 -9.59 -23.87
CA GLY A 28 -3.21 -9.66 -22.58
C GLY A 28 -2.21 -9.84 -21.43
N ALA A 29 -2.68 -9.62 -20.19
CA ALA A 29 -1.87 -9.60 -18.96
C ALA A 29 -0.98 -10.85 -18.73
N ALA A 30 -1.24 -11.96 -19.43
CA ALA A 30 -0.45 -13.17 -19.39
C ALA A 30 0.93 -13.07 -20.08
N GLY A 31 1.15 -12.10 -20.98
CA GLY A 31 2.39 -12.01 -21.77
C GLY A 31 3.54 -11.24 -21.12
N MET A 32 3.44 -10.87 -19.83
CA MET A 32 4.37 -9.94 -19.16
C MET A 32 5.44 -10.62 -18.28
N VAL A 33 5.38 -11.94 -18.10
CA VAL A 33 6.35 -12.71 -17.31
C VAL A 33 6.70 -13.97 -18.11
N GLY A 34 7.99 -14.27 -18.29
CA GLY A 34 8.48 -15.37 -19.13
C GLY A 34 8.16 -16.79 -18.62
N GLY A 35 6.90 -17.06 -18.29
CA GLY A 35 6.36 -18.41 -18.10
C GLY A 35 6.02 -19.08 -19.45
N PRO A 36 5.69 -20.37 -19.44
CA PRO A 36 5.19 -21.08 -20.63
C PRO A 36 3.99 -20.33 -21.21
N GLU A 37 3.89 -20.30 -22.55
CA GLU A 37 2.72 -19.70 -23.20
C GLU A 37 1.47 -20.47 -22.78
N PHE A 38 0.31 -19.79 -22.70
CA PHE A 38 -0.93 -20.42 -22.24
C PHE A 38 -1.26 -21.69 -23.05
N ASP A 39 -0.91 -21.71 -24.34
CA ASP A 39 -1.10 -22.83 -25.25
C ASP A 39 -0.15 -24.02 -24.98
N ASP A 40 0.97 -23.80 -24.28
CA ASP A 40 1.95 -24.84 -23.91
C ASP A 40 1.59 -25.56 -22.59
N LEU A 41 0.59 -25.08 -21.86
CA LEU A 41 0.12 -25.68 -20.61
C LEU A 41 -0.67 -26.97 -20.86
N SER A 42 -0.66 -27.90 -19.89
CA SER A 42 -1.57 -29.05 -19.96
C SER A 42 -3.04 -28.59 -19.88
N PRO A 43 -4.01 -29.38 -20.40
CA PRO A 43 -5.42 -28.98 -20.36
C PRO A 43 -5.96 -28.68 -18.95
N GLU A 44 -5.42 -29.35 -17.93
CA GLU A 44 -5.78 -29.10 -16.53
C GLU A 44 -5.22 -27.77 -16.03
N GLU A 45 -3.99 -27.42 -16.40
CA GLU A 45 -3.35 -26.15 -16.06
C GLU A 45 -4.01 -24.98 -16.79
N GLN A 46 -4.39 -25.16 -18.06
CA GLN A 46 -5.18 -24.19 -18.82
C GLN A 46 -6.52 -23.90 -18.13
N ALA A 47 -7.26 -24.95 -17.75
CA ALA A 47 -8.54 -24.79 -17.06
C ALA A 47 -8.40 -24.07 -15.71
N LYS A 48 -7.33 -24.35 -14.94
CA LYS A 48 -7.03 -23.64 -13.68
C LYS A 48 -6.70 -22.17 -13.93
N ALA A 49 -5.89 -21.88 -14.96
CA ALA A 49 -5.54 -20.51 -15.32
C ALA A 49 -6.78 -19.71 -15.78
N GLU A 50 -7.68 -20.30 -16.57
CA GLU A 50 -8.95 -19.68 -16.96
C GLU A 50 -9.84 -19.36 -15.76
N GLN A 51 -9.93 -20.28 -14.78
CA GLN A 51 -10.68 -20.05 -13.55
C GLN A 51 -10.11 -18.88 -12.76
N LEU A 52 -8.79 -18.83 -12.58
CA LEU A 52 -8.10 -17.72 -11.91
C LEU A 52 -8.36 -16.37 -12.62
N VAL A 53 -8.30 -16.35 -13.95
CA VAL A 53 -8.61 -15.15 -14.74
C VAL A 53 -10.07 -14.72 -14.55
N ALA A 54 -11.01 -15.67 -14.57
CA ALA A 54 -12.42 -15.39 -14.35
C ALA A 54 -12.70 -14.83 -12.95
N GLU A 55 -12.05 -15.39 -11.91
CA GLU A 55 -12.14 -14.90 -10.53
C GLU A 55 -11.59 -13.48 -10.40
N MET A 56 -10.42 -13.19 -10.97
CA MET A 56 -9.83 -11.85 -10.97
C MET A 56 -10.73 -10.83 -11.70
N ALA A 57 -11.32 -11.22 -12.84
CA ALA A 57 -12.23 -10.37 -13.59
C ALA A 57 -13.55 -10.11 -12.84
N GLU A 58 -14.06 -11.07 -12.09
CA GLU A 58 -15.22 -10.90 -11.21
C GLU A 58 -14.91 -9.92 -10.07
N MET A 59 -13.77 -10.09 -9.39
CA MET A 59 -13.34 -9.14 -8.35
C MET A 59 -13.17 -7.72 -8.90
N GLN A 60 -12.58 -7.56 -10.08
CA GLN A 60 -12.45 -6.25 -10.73
C GLN A 60 -13.82 -5.61 -10.99
N ARG A 61 -14.80 -6.38 -11.49
CA ARG A 61 -16.16 -5.88 -11.71
C ARG A 61 -16.84 -5.45 -10.42
N GLN A 62 -16.67 -6.21 -9.34
CA GLN A 62 -17.19 -5.85 -8.03
C GLN A 62 -16.57 -4.56 -7.51
N LEU A 63 -15.25 -4.40 -7.63
CA LEU A 63 -14.55 -3.17 -7.21
C LEU A 63 -14.98 -1.95 -8.01
N LEU A 64 -15.20 -2.08 -9.32
CA LEU A 64 -15.72 -1.00 -10.17
C LEU A 64 -17.15 -0.57 -9.80
N GLY A 65 -17.90 -1.44 -9.13
CA GLY A 65 -19.23 -1.12 -8.60
C GLY A 65 -19.20 -0.28 -7.31
N VAL A 66 -18.05 -0.18 -6.64
CA VAL A 66 -17.91 0.61 -5.41
C VAL A 66 -17.52 2.05 -5.77
N PRO A 67 -18.23 3.08 -5.24
CA PRO A 67 -17.81 4.46 -5.41
C PRO A 67 -16.36 4.68 -4.95
N ALA A 68 -15.55 5.34 -5.79
CA ALA A 68 -14.13 5.51 -5.52
C ALA A 68 -13.86 6.24 -4.19
N GLU A 69 -14.73 7.19 -3.81
CA GLU A 69 -14.67 7.90 -2.53
C GLU A 69 -14.67 6.96 -1.32
N VAL A 70 -15.47 5.88 -1.34
CA VAL A 70 -15.56 4.90 -0.25
C VAL A 70 -14.22 4.18 -0.07
N ILE A 71 -13.59 3.79 -1.19
CA ILE A 71 -12.29 3.12 -1.18
C ILE A 71 -11.18 4.07 -0.71
N VAL A 72 -11.18 5.31 -1.19
CA VAL A 72 -10.20 6.33 -0.79
C VAL A 72 -10.32 6.68 0.69
N VAL A 73 -11.55 6.86 1.21
CA VAL A 73 -11.81 7.07 2.65
C VAL A 73 -11.27 5.91 3.48
N ASN A 74 -11.49 4.67 3.03
CA ASN A 74 -10.96 3.49 3.71
C ASN A 74 -9.42 3.48 3.74
N HIS A 75 -8.76 3.84 2.64
CA HIS A 75 -7.29 3.95 2.60
C HIS A 75 -6.75 5.07 3.49
N ALA A 76 -7.43 6.23 3.50
CA ALA A 76 -7.08 7.35 4.36
C ALA A 76 -7.20 6.98 5.84
N ARG A 77 -8.25 6.24 6.22
CA ARG A 77 -8.41 5.68 7.56
C ARG A 77 -7.28 4.68 7.90
N GLY A 78 -6.89 3.83 6.97
CA GLY A 78 -5.77 2.90 7.19
C GLY A 78 -4.45 3.62 7.51
N LEU A 79 -4.16 4.75 6.84
CA LEU A 79 -2.99 5.57 7.14
C LEU A 79 -3.10 6.26 8.51
N LEU A 80 -4.29 6.74 8.87
CA LEU A 80 -4.57 7.25 10.21
C LEU A 80 -4.32 6.19 11.29
N GLU A 81 -4.86 4.99 11.13
CA GLU A 81 -4.68 3.87 12.07
C GLU A 81 -3.20 3.49 12.19
N LEU A 82 -2.47 3.46 11.06
CA LEU A 82 -1.04 3.21 11.03
C LEU A 82 -0.27 4.25 11.85
N ALA A 83 -0.56 5.54 11.66
CA ALA A 83 0.04 6.61 12.45
C ALA A 83 -0.23 6.44 13.95
N ILE A 84 -1.47 6.14 14.33
CA ILE A 84 -1.87 5.93 15.73
C ILE A 84 -1.15 4.71 16.32
N MET A 85 -1.04 3.61 15.60
CA MET A 85 -0.35 2.39 16.07
C MET A 85 1.13 2.65 16.35
N HIS A 86 1.81 3.41 15.49
CA HIS A 86 3.22 3.77 15.69
C HIS A 86 3.42 4.77 16.83
N LEU A 87 2.50 5.74 16.97
CA LEU A 87 2.53 6.69 18.09
C LEU A 87 2.25 6.03 19.43
N ASN A 88 1.36 5.04 19.49
CA ASN A 88 0.91 4.40 20.72
C ASN A 88 1.84 3.31 21.26
N GLN A 89 2.97 3.04 20.62
CA GLN A 89 3.97 2.13 21.15
C GLN A 89 4.52 2.62 22.51
N PRO A 90 5.04 1.71 23.37
CA PRO A 90 5.73 2.10 24.62
C PRO A 90 6.86 3.09 24.37
N GLU A 91 7.65 2.86 23.32
CA GLU A 91 8.58 3.81 22.73
C GLU A 91 8.01 4.25 21.36
N PRO A 92 7.47 5.49 21.24
CA PRO A 92 6.83 5.93 20.02
C PRO A 92 7.77 5.91 18.81
N ARG A 93 7.32 5.30 17.71
CA ARG A 93 8.06 5.26 16.44
C ARG A 93 7.77 6.50 15.61
N PHE A 94 8.42 7.62 15.95
CA PHE A 94 8.09 8.93 15.37
C PHE A 94 8.27 9.04 13.86
N GLU A 95 9.33 8.46 13.28
CA GLU A 95 9.54 8.55 11.82
C GLU A 95 8.48 7.78 11.03
N ASP A 96 8.09 6.59 11.49
CA ASP A 96 7.03 5.81 10.84
C ASP A 96 5.64 6.46 11.04
N ALA A 97 5.39 7.00 12.22
CA ALA A 97 4.18 7.77 12.49
C ALA A 97 4.10 9.02 11.59
N ARG A 98 5.20 9.76 11.44
CA ARG A 98 5.28 10.94 10.58
C ARG A 98 4.99 10.58 9.13
N LEU A 99 5.62 9.51 8.60
CA LEU A 99 5.37 9.06 7.23
C LEU A 99 3.88 8.78 6.98
N ALA A 100 3.21 8.10 7.91
CA ALA A 100 1.78 7.81 7.80
C ALA A 100 0.92 9.08 7.89
N ILE A 101 1.25 10.02 8.78
CA ILE A 101 0.57 11.32 8.91
C ILE A 101 0.71 12.15 7.63
N ASP A 102 1.92 12.22 7.06
CA ASP A 102 2.20 12.99 5.85
C ASP A 102 1.45 12.43 4.64
N ALA A 103 1.43 11.09 4.49
CA ALA A 103 0.67 10.42 3.44
C ALA A 103 -0.85 10.65 3.60
N PHE A 104 -1.37 10.54 4.82
CA PHE A 104 -2.77 10.80 5.11
C PHE A 104 -3.15 12.26 4.80
N ALA A 105 -2.31 13.21 5.22
CA ALA A 105 -2.49 14.63 4.92
C ALA A 105 -2.48 14.90 3.42
N ALA A 106 -1.56 14.30 2.66
CA ALA A 106 -1.48 14.47 1.21
C ALA A 106 -2.74 13.96 0.49
N ILE A 107 -3.34 12.86 0.95
CA ILE A 107 -4.62 12.38 0.39
C ILE A 107 -5.74 13.39 0.67
N LEU A 108 -5.87 13.88 1.91
CA LEU A 108 -6.94 14.81 2.26
C LEU A 108 -6.81 16.18 1.59
N ASP A 109 -5.58 16.66 1.41
CA ASP A 109 -5.29 17.91 0.70
C ASP A 109 -5.60 17.78 -0.80
N SER A 110 -5.13 16.71 -1.45
CA SER A 110 -5.32 16.51 -2.89
C SER A 110 -6.76 16.17 -3.30
N THR A 111 -7.55 15.58 -2.39
CA THR A 111 -8.94 15.21 -2.67
C THR A 111 -9.92 16.35 -2.40
N GLY A 112 -9.58 17.32 -1.56
CA GLY A 112 -10.45 18.45 -1.21
C GLY A 112 -11.81 17.99 -0.69
N ASP A 113 -12.88 18.51 -1.28
CA ASP A 113 -14.26 18.23 -0.86
C ASP A 113 -14.84 16.95 -1.47
N ARG A 114 -14.08 16.24 -2.32
CA ARG A 114 -14.58 15.05 -3.06
C ARG A 114 -14.90 13.84 -2.16
N LEU A 115 -14.46 13.86 -0.91
CA LEU A 115 -14.74 12.81 0.07
C LEU A 115 -15.97 13.11 0.95
N GLY A 116 -16.64 14.25 0.74
CA GLY A 116 -17.83 14.63 1.50
C GLY A 116 -17.61 14.71 3.01
N GLU A 117 -18.64 14.35 3.77
CA GLU A 117 -18.66 14.42 5.25
C GLU A 117 -17.56 13.55 5.90
N ASP A 118 -17.25 12.40 5.30
CA ASP A 118 -16.15 11.54 5.77
C ASP A 118 -14.80 12.27 5.65
N GLY A 119 -14.58 13.02 4.56
CA GLY A 119 -13.40 13.86 4.38
C GLY A 119 -13.28 14.95 5.44
N ASP A 120 -14.38 15.62 5.77
CA ASP A 120 -14.41 16.66 6.82
C ASP A 120 -14.09 16.08 8.19
N TYR A 121 -14.67 14.94 8.52
CA TYR A 121 -14.35 14.22 9.75
C TYR A 121 -12.87 13.80 9.79
N LEU A 122 -12.35 13.23 8.71
CA LEU A 122 -10.95 12.80 8.63
C LEU A 122 -9.96 13.97 8.77
N ARG A 123 -10.27 15.16 8.25
CA ARG A 123 -9.46 16.38 8.46
C ARG A 123 -9.42 16.82 9.92
N GLN A 124 -10.55 16.72 10.62
CA GLN A 124 -10.59 16.98 12.07
C GLN A 124 -9.70 15.99 12.81
N VAL A 125 -9.80 14.70 12.48
CA VAL A 125 -8.97 13.66 13.11
C VAL A 125 -7.48 13.83 12.80
N LEU A 126 -7.12 14.20 11.56
CA LEU A 126 -5.74 14.53 11.19
C LEU A 126 -5.16 15.61 12.11
N THR A 127 -5.92 16.66 12.38
CA THR A 127 -5.50 17.74 13.28
C THR A 127 -5.21 17.20 14.68
N GLN A 128 -6.08 16.34 15.21
CA GLN A 128 -5.88 15.73 16.53
C GLN A 128 -4.66 14.82 16.59
N VAL A 129 -4.40 14.05 15.52
CA VAL A 129 -3.23 13.15 15.48
C VAL A 129 -1.92 13.94 15.39
N GLN A 130 -1.90 15.06 14.66
CA GLN A 130 -0.74 15.95 14.57
C GLN A 130 -0.42 16.60 15.92
N ILE A 131 -1.45 17.04 16.67
CA ILE A 131 -1.27 17.56 18.03
C ILE A 131 -0.70 16.46 18.94
N ALA A 132 -1.27 15.25 18.90
CA ALA A 132 -0.79 14.13 19.70
C ALA A 132 0.67 13.75 19.39
N PHE A 133 1.06 13.81 18.11
CA PHE A 133 2.45 13.59 17.67
C PHE A 133 3.41 14.57 18.36
N VAL A 134 3.11 15.87 18.30
CA VAL A 134 3.98 16.92 18.87
C VAL A 134 4.05 16.83 20.40
N GLN A 135 2.92 16.54 21.06
CA GLN A 135 2.87 16.34 22.51
C GLN A 135 3.78 15.17 22.93
N ARG A 136 3.63 14.01 22.29
CA ARG A 136 4.48 12.82 22.56
C ARG A 136 5.97 13.09 22.32
N GLN A 137 6.31 13.84 21.28
CA GLN A 137 7.70 14.20 20.99
C GLN A 137 8.29 15.09 22.10
N SER A 138 7.48 15.96 22.68
CA SER A 138 7.89 16.83 23.79
C SER A 138 8.07 16.03 25.09
N ASP A 139 7.17 15.09 25.38
CA ASP A 139 7.22 14.24 26.58
C ASP A 139 8.44 13.31 26.60
N THR A 140 8.79 12.75 25.44
CA THR A 140 9.98 11.89 25.27
C THR A 140 11.27 12.69 25.43
N ALA A 141 11.36 13.85 24.78
CA ALA A 141 12.52 14.75 24.93
C ALA A 141 12.70 15.28 26.36
N GLY A 142 11.60 15.50 27.10
CA GLY A 142 11.64 15.90 28.52
C GLY A 142 12.06 14.78 29.46
N THR A 143 11.82 13.52 29.10
CA THR A 143 12.20 12.34 29.89
C THR A 143 13.70 12.06 29.80
N ASP A 144 14.31 12.28 28.63
CA ASP A 144 15.76 12.11 28.42
C ASP A 144 16.61 13.20 29.12
N ALA A 145 15.99 14.27 29.61
CA ALA A 145 16.66 15.47 30.10
C ALA A 145 16.78 15.61 31.64
N GLY A 146 16.58 14.57 32.45
CA GLY A 146 16.70 14.71 33.92
C GLY A 146 17.26 13.51 34.69
N PRO A 147 17.81 13.69 35.92
CA PRO A 147 18.48 14.86 36.49
C PRO A 147 20.00 14.61 36.60
N ASP A 148 20.83 15.54 36.10
CA ASP A 148 22.25 15.60 36.46
C ASP A 148 22.35 16.24 37.86
N SER A 149 21.99 15.48 38.90
CA SER A 149 22.17 15.92 40.29
C SER A 149 23.63 15.75 40.66
N GLY A 150 24.35 16.88 40.54
CA GLY A 150 25.72 17.06 40.98
C GLY A 150 25.96 16.54 42.40
N SER A 151 27.11 15.87 42.54
CA SER A 151 27.68 15.38 43.80
C SER A 151 28.13 16.49 44.74
#